data_AF-A0A7S0H8R5-F1
#
_entry.id   AF-A0A7S0H8R5-F1
#
_cell.length_a   1.000
_cell.length_b   1.000
_cell.length_c   1.000
_cell.angle_alpha   90.00
_cell.angle_beta   90.00
_cell.angle_gamma   90.00
#
_symmetry.space_group_name_H-M   'P 1'
#
loop_
_entity.id
_entity.type
_entity.pdbx_description
1 polymer ?
#
loop_
_entity_poly.entity_id
_entity_poly.type
_entity_poly.pdbx_seq_one_letter_code
_entity_poly.pdbx_strand_id
1 'polypeptide(L)'
;RTFATATPAIMTTVELPYSPEVLALWNEKDEEASEKWRQEKIKDFEASGATKDKHETMEKLQEWMAEKVYGLNGTKDKTLKIRGNPKVYFDMSIGGEPAGRVIMQLRKDVVPKTAENFRQLCTMEPGFGYKESTFHRVIPQF
;
A
#
# COMPACT_ATOMS: atom_id res chain seq x y z
N ARG A 1 -11.34 -33.47 -27.01
CA ARG A 1 -11.03 -32.77 -25.75
C ARG A 1 -10.68 -31.33 -26.09
N THR A 2 -11.68 -30.46 -26.15
CA THR A 2 -11.50 -29.02 -26.28
C THR A 2 -11.21 -28.47 -24.89
N PHE A 3 -9.99 -27.97 -24.69
CA PHE A 3 -9.66 -27.21 -23.48
C PHE A 3 -10.25 -25.82 -23.65
N ALA A 4 -11.31 -25.51 -22.91
CA ALA A 4 -11.80 -24.16 -22.76
C ALA A 4 -10.81 -23.41 -21.88
N THR A 5 -9.93 -22.62 -22.49
CA THR A 5 -9.18 -21.59 -21.76
C THR A 5 -10.16 -20.48 -21.42
N ALA A 6 -10.60 -20.43 -20.18
CA ALA A 6 -11.35 -19.30 -19.65
C ALA A 6 -10.41 -18.11 -19.61
N THR A 7 -10.53 -17.22 -20.59
CA THR A 7 -9.95 -15.88 -20.51
C THR A 7 -10.71 -15.13 -19.41
N PRO A 8 -10.06 -14.65 -18.34
CA PRO A 8 -10.77 -13.84 -17.36
C PRO A 8 -11.20 -12.55 -18.07
N ALA A 9 -12.50 -12.28 -18.01
CA ALA A 9 -13.07 -11.03 -18.48
C ALA A 9 -12.30 -9.87 -17.84
N ILE A 10 -11.86 -8.94 -18.68
CA ILE A 10 -11.22 -7.69 -18.27
C ILE A 10 -12.32 -6.87 -17.57
N MET A 11 -12.52 -7.12 -16.27
CA MET A 11 -13.37 -6.32 -15.42
C MET A 11 -12.68 -4.97 -15.28
N THR A 12 -13.26 -3.95 -15.90
CA THR A 12 -12.98 -2.51 -15.81
C THR A 12 -12.10 -2.13 -14.61
N THR A 13 -10.78 -2.27 -14.76
CA THR A 13 -9.82 -1.84 -13.76
C THR A 13 -9.76 -0.33 -13.84
N VAL A 14 -10.24 0.35 -12.81
CA VAL A 14 -9.93 1.77 -12.62
C VAL A 14 -8.41 1.90 -12.60
N GLU A 15 -7.85 2.63 -13.56
CA GLU A 15 -6.41 2.89 -13.59
C GLU A 15 -6.03 3.73 -12.38
N LEU A 16 -5.28 3.14 -11.44
CA LEU A 16 -4.83 3.86 -10.25
C LEU A 16 -3.70 4.83 -10.65
N PRO A 17 -3.66 6.05 -10.08
CA PRO A 17 -2.72 7.10 -10.46
C PRO A 17 -1.33 6.90 -9.82
N TYR A 18 -0.78 5.69 -9.91
CA TYR A 18 0.51 5.30 -9.31
C TYR A 18 1.55 4.98 -10.39
N SER A 19 2.82 5.21 -10.07
CA SER A 19 3.92 4.81 -10.95
C SER A 19 4.01 3.29 -11.07
N PRO A 20 4.63 2.74 -12.14
CA PRO A 20 4.83 1.30 -12.28
C PRO A 20 5.55 0.65 -11.10
N GLU A 21 6.51 1.37 -10.49
CA GLU A 21 7.23 0.92 -9.30
C GLU A 21 6.32 0.76 -8.09
N VAL A 22 5.40 1.70 -7.87
CA VAL A 22 4.43 1.61 -6.78
C VAL A 22 3.42 0.51 -7.06
N LEU A 23 2.94 0.37 -8.31
CA LEU A 23 2.04 -0.71 -8.69
C LEU A 23 2.67 -2.10 -8.47
N ALA A 24 3.97 -2.25 -8.69
CA ALA A 24 4.71 -3.49 -8.46
C ALA A 24 4.84 -3.87 -6.97
N LEU A 25 4.51 -2.98 -6.03
CA LEU A 25 4.46 -3.31 -4.59
C LEU A 25 3.27 -4.19 -4.21
N TRP A 26 2.30 -4.31 -5.11
CA TRP A 26 1.21 -5.29 -5.02
C TRP A 26 1.68 -6.61 -5.63
N ASN A 27 1.85 -7.62 -4.78
CA ASN A 27 2.49 -8.88 -5.15
C ASN A 27 1.52 -10.07 -5.08
N GLU A 28 2.02 -11.24 -5.46
CA GLU A 28 1.26 -12.49 -5.48
C GLU A 28 0.57 -12.80 -4.14
N LYS A 29 1.19 -12.52 -2.99
CA LYS A 29 0.57 -12.76 -1.68
C LYS A 29 -0.64 -11.85 -1.44
N ASP A 30 -0.60 -10.62 -1.96
CA ASP A 30 -1.73 -9.69 -1.86
C ASP A 30 -2.89 -10.16 -2.76
N GLU A 31 -2.57 -10.70 -3.94
CA GLU A 31 -3.55 -11.32 -4.85
C GLU A 31 -4.17 -12.59 -4.25
N GLU A 32 -3.36 -13.50 -3.70
CA GLU A 32 -3.81 -14.70 -3.03
C GLU A 32 -4.72 -14.39 -1.83
N ALA A 33 -4.36 -13.40 -1.02
CA ALA A 33 -5.19 -12.96 0.11
C ALA A 33 -6.52 -12.38 -0.38
N SER A 34 -6.49 -11.59 -1.46
CA SER A 34 -7.70 -11.05 -2.09
C SER A 34 -8.59 -12.15 -2.66
N GLU A 35 -7.99 -13.15 -3.32
CA GLU A 35 -8.70 -14.30 -3.87
C GLU A 35 -9.32 -15.16 -2.78
N LYS A 36 -8.57 -15.44 -1.70
CA LYS A 36 -9.10 -16.17 -0.55
C LYS A 36 -10.33 -15.46 0.03
N TRP A 37 -10.26 -14.14 0.21
CA TRP A 37 -11.40 -13.34 0.66
C TRP A 37 -12.58 -13.42 -0.32
N ARG A 38 -12.33 -13.40 -1.63
CA ARG A 38 -13.38 -13.56 -2.65
C ARG A 38 -14.05 -14.92 -2.55
N GLN A 39 -13.27 -16.00 -2.43
CA GLN A 39 -13.78 -17.37 -2.31
C GLN A 39 -14.62 -17.56 -1.04
N GLU A 40 -14.21 -16.96 0.07
CA GLU A 40 -15.00 -16.94 1.30
C GLU A 40 -16.36 -16.24 1.08
N LYS A 41 -16.39 -15.10 0.36
CA LYS A 41 -17.64 -14.38 0.05
C LYS A 41 -18.56 -15.13 -0.90
N ILE A 42 -18.00 -15.84 -1.88
CA ILE A 42 -18.77 -16.70 -2.79
C ILE A 42 -19.41 -17.84 -2.00
N LYS A 43 -18.64 -18.51 -1.13
CA LYS A 43 -19.15 -19.58 -0.27
C LYS A 43 -20.25 -19.07 0.68
N ASP A 44 -20.07 -17.89 1.28
CA ASP A 44 -21.09 -17.25 2.13
C ASP A 44 -22.39 -16.96 1.34
N PHE A 45 -22.28 -16.51 0.09
CA PHE A 45 -23.41 -16.20 -0.79
C PHE A 45 -24.21 -17.46 -1.17
N GLU A 46 -23.52 -18.55 -1.48
CA GLU A 46 -24.14 -19.84 -1.81
C GLU A 46 -24.80 -20.49 -0.57
N ALA A 47 -24.20 -20.37 0.61
CA ALA A 47 -24.65 -21.04 1.82
C ALA A 47 -25.74 -20.31 2.61
N SER A 48 -25.72 -18.97 2.69
CA SER A 48 -26.44 -18.24 3.76
C SER A 48 -27.51 -17.23 3.30
N GLY A 49 -27.57 -16.85 2.03
CA GLY A 49 -28.59 -15.90 1.53
C GLY A 49 -28.48 -14.44 2.05
N ALA A 50 -27.79 -14.17 3.17
CA ALA A 50 -27.67 -12.83 3.75
C ALA A 50 -26.90 -11.83 2.87
N THR A 51 -25.98 -12.34 2.03
CA THR A 51 -25.30 -11.56 0.99
C THR A 51 -26.15 -11.44 -0.28
N LYS A 52 -27.14 -12.33 -0.46
CA LYS A 52 -28.10 -12.38 -1.57
C LYS A 52 -29.16 -11.29 -1.48
N ASP A 53 -29.53 -10.89 -0.27
CA ASP A 53 -30.38 -9.72 -0.01
C ASP A 53 -29.70 -8.39 -0.39
N LYS A 54 -28.35 -8.36 -0.40
CA LYS A 54 -27.54 -7.19 -0.77
C LYS A 54 -27.09 -7.20 -2.24
N HIS A 55 -26.92 -8.39 -2.81
CA HIS A 55 -26.45 -8.59 -4.17
C HIS A 55 -27.31 -9.65 -4.87
N GLU A 56 -28.03 -9.23 -5.91
CA GLU A 56 -29.08 -10.04 -6.54
C GLU A 56 -28.54 -11.21 -7.38
N THR A 57 -27.33 -11.05 -7.94
CA THR A 57 -26.69 -12.02 -8.84
C THR A 57 -25.23 -12.24 -8.45
N MET A 58 -24.68 -13.40 -8.84
CA MET A 58 -23.25 -13.70 -8.68
C MET A 58 -22.37 -12.69 -9.40
N GLU A 59 -22.82 -12.18 -10.55
CA GLU A 59 -22.14 -11.14 -11.31
C GLU A 59 -22.01 -9.84 -10.49
N LYS A 60 -23.12 -9.35 -9.91
CA LYS A 60 -23.10 -8.18 -9.01
C LYS A 60 -22.21 -8.38 -7.79
N LEU A 61 -22.14 -9.61 -7.24
CA LEU A 61 -21.23 -9.93 -6.15
C LEU A 61 -19.76 -9.85 -6.61
N GLN A 62 -19.43 -10.41 -7.77
CA GLN A 62 -18.09 -10.37 -8.34
C GLN A 62 -17.64 -8.95 -8.67
N GLU A 63 -18.52 -8.12 -9.25
CA GLU A 63 -18.24 -6.70 -9.51
C GLU A 63 -17.95 -5.94 -8.21
N TRP A 64 -18.79 -6.13 -7.18
CA TRP A 64 -18.56 -5.52 -5.88
C TRP A 64 -17.23 -5.97 -5.26
N MET A 65 -16.90 -7.26 -5.33
CA MET A 65 -15.61 -7.77 -4.85
C MET A 65 -14.43 -7.17 -5.63
N ALA A 66 -14.54 -7.07 -6.95
CA ALA A 66 -13.54 -6.43 -7.79
C ALA A 66 -13.37 -4.94 -7.43
N GLU A 67 -14.46 -4.21 -7.21
CA GLU A 67 -14.44 -2.82 -6.75
C GLU A 67 -13.76 -2.69 -5.38
N LYS A 68 -14.04 -3.58 -4.42
CA LYS A 68 -13.40 -3.53 -3.09
C LYS A 68 -11.93 -3.87 -3.09
N VAL A 69 -11.45 -4.64 -4.06
CA VAL A 69 -10.03 -4.96 -4.17
C VAL A 69 -9.32 -3.92 -5.05
N TYR A 70 -9.75 -3.73 -6.28
CA TYR A 70 -9.05 -2.97 -7.31
C TYR A 70 -9.64 -1.57 -7.58
N GLY A 71 -10.79 -1.23 -7.01
CA GLY A 71 -11.40 0.09 -7.17
C GLY A 71 -10.68 1.20 -6.39
N LEU A 72 -11.08 2.44 -6.66
CA LEU A 72 -10.61 3.61 -5.93
C LEU A 72 -10.99 3.51 -4.44
N ASN A 73 -10.06 3.77 -3.53
CA ASN A 73 -10.19 3.48 -2.09
C ASN A 73 -10.42 1.99 -1.74
N GLY A 74 -10.23 1.10 -2.71
CA GLY A 74 -10.18 -0.34 -2.52
C GLY A 74 -8.95 -0.77 -1.73
N THR A 75 -8.85 -2.07 -1.46
CA THR A 75 -7.76 -2.67 -0.70
C THR A 75 -6.40 -2.43 -1.36
N LYS A 76 -6.32 -2.59 -2.69
CA LYS A 76 -5.11 -2.33 -3.47
C LYS A 76 -4.71 -0.86 -3.40
N ASP A 77 -5.64 0.05 -3.66
CA ASP A 77 -5.40 1.50 -3.61
C ASP A 77 -4.87 1.95 -2.24
N LYS A 78 -5.56 1.58 -1.15
CA LYS A 78 -5.13 1.88 0.22
C LYS A 78 -3.75 1.32 0.55
N THR A 79 -3.49 0.09 0.13
CA THR A 79 -2.21 -0.59 0.38
C THR A 79 -1.08 0.11 -0.37
N LEU A 80 -1.27 0.39 -1.66
CA LEU A 80 -0.28 1.06 -2.50
C LEU A 80 0.00 2.48 -2.04
N LYS A 81 -1.04 3.21 -1.58
CA LYS A 81 -0.89 4.54 -1.00
C LYS A 81 0.07 4.56 0.19
N ILE A 82 0.01 3.53 1.04
CA ILE A 82 0.89 3.41 2.23
C ILE A 82 2.26 2.86 1.84
N ARG A 83 2.33 1.81 1.02
CA ARG A 83 3.60 1.17 0.64
C ARG A 83 4.45 2.05 -0.27
N GLY A 84 3.83 2.87 -1.10
CA GLY A 84 4.47 3.86 -1.97
C GLY A 84 4.96 5.12 -1.25
N ASN A 85 4.78 5.22 0.06
CA ASN A 85 5.34 6.32 0.84
C ASN A 85 6.88 6.31 0.80
N PRO A 86 7.51 7.49 0.67
CA PRO A 86 8.96 7.59 0.60
C PRO A 86 9.61 7.12 1.91
N LYS A 87 10.76 6.48 1.77
CA LYS A 87 11.61 6.07 2.89
C LYS A 87 12.89 6.88 2.88
N VAL A 88 13.32 7.31 4.05
CA VAL A 88 14.60 8.00 4.28
C VAL A 88 15.33 7.32 5.41
N TYR A 89 16.62 7.60 5.56
CA TYR A 89 17.42 7.00 6.61
C TYR A 89 18.40 7.99 7.22
N PHE A 90 18.79 7.72 8.46
CA PHE A 90 19.93 8.34 9.13
C PHE A 90 20.94 7.26 9.48
N ASP A 91 22.19 7.48 9.06
CA ASP A 91 23.34 6.75 9.58
C ASP A 91 23.80 7.46 10.84
N MET A 92 23.71 6.76 11.97
CA MET A 92 23.96 7.31 13.29
C MET A 92 25.40 7.02 13.74
N SER A 93 25.99 7.99 14.45
CA SER A 93 27.22 7.78 15.21
C SER A 93 27.05 8.27 16.65
N ILE A 94 27.72 7.61 17.60
CA ILE A 94 27.73 7.96 19.02
C ILE A 94 29.18 7.99 19.46
N GLY A 95 29.66 9.15 19.90
CA GLY A 95 31.08 9.31 20.29
C GLY A 95 32.08 9.11 19.14
N GLY A 96 31.65 9.31 17.89
CA GLY A 96 32.47 9.06 16.69
C GLY A 96 32.37 7.63 16.13
N GLU A 97 31.76 6.71 16.89
CA GLU A 97 31.60 5.31 16.47
C GLU A 97 30.25 5.08 15.77
N PRO A 98 30.18 4.27 14.70
CA PRO A 98 28.92 3.93 14.04
C PRO A 98 27.94 3.21 14.97
N ALA A 99 26.71 3.74 15.08
CA ALA A 99 25.64 3.22 15.94
C ALA A 99 24.49 2.55 15.15
N GLY A 100 24.63 2.46 13.83
CA GLY A 100 23.66 1.81 12.94
C GLY A 100 22.80 2.77 12.14
N ARG A 101 21.78 2.22 11.46
CA ARG A 101 20.90 2.95 10.54
C ARG A 101 19.47 2.97 11.03
N VAL A 102 18.89 4.17 11.14
CA VAL A 102 17.46 4.37 11.39
C VAL A 102 16.76 4.58 10.05
N ILE A 103 15.82 3.71 9.69
CA ILE A 103 15.01 3.82 8.47
C ILE A 103 13.61 4.32 8.85
N MET A 104 13.16 5.39 8.22
CA MET A 104 11.87 6.01 8.48
C MET A 104 11.03 6.03 7.21
N GLN A 105 9.79 5.58 7.29
CA GLN A 105 8.80 5.77 6.24
C GLN A 105 7.99 7.03 6.52
N LEU A 106 7.96 7.97 5.58
CA LEU A 106 7.27 9.25 5.73
C LEU A 106 5.83 9.11 5.25
N ARG A 107 4.85 9.51 6.07
CA ARG A 107 3.41 9.46 5.75
C ARG A 107 3.00 10.56 4.76
N LYS A 108 3.52 10.52 3.54
CA LYS A 108 3.16 11.45 2.46
C LYS A 108 1.68 11.36 2.10
N ASP A 109 1.09 10.18 2.28
CA ASP A 109 -0.34 9.92 2.15
C ASP A 109 -1.23 10.75 3.10
N VAL A 110 -0.69 11.17 4.26
CA VAL A 110 -1.41 11.96 5.27
C VAL A 110 -0.93 13.42 5.30
N VAL A 111 0.39 13.63 5.30
CA VAL A 111 1.03 14.94 5.48
C VAL A 111 2.01 15.23 4.34
N PRO A 112 1.53 15.43 3.10
CA PRO A 112 2.39 15.47 1.92
C PRO A 112 3.44 16.58 1.95
N LYS A 113 3.07 17.78 2.44
CA LYS A 113 3.99 18.93 2.53
C LYS A 113 5.10 18.68 3.56
N THR A 114 4.73 18.14 4.73
CA THR A 114 5.68 17.84 5.81
C THR A 114 6.63 16.71 5.42
N ALA A 115 6.08 15.65 4.81
CA ALA A 115 6.88 14.52 4.33
C ALA A 115 7.88 14.96 3.25
N GLU A 116 7.47 15.80 2.30
CA GLU A 116 8.37 16.30 1.26
C GLU A 116 9.46 17.21 1.83
N ASN A 117 9.12 18.13 2.73
CA ASN A 117 10.11 18.96 3.42
C ASN A 117 11.15 18.11 4.16
N PHE A 118 10.69 17.12 4.94
CA PHE A 118 11.59 16.24 5.67
C PHE A 118 12.49 15.43 4.72
N ARG A 119 11.92 14.89 3.63
CA ARG A 119 12.67 14.16 2.60
C ARG A 119 13.79 15.02 2.00
N GLN A 120 13.50 16.26 1.60
CA GLN A 120 14.48 17.17 1.00
C GLN A 120 15.62 17.50 1.97
N LEU A 121 15.32 17.70 3.25
CA LEU A 121 16.34 17.92 4.28
C LEU A 121 17.20 16.68 4.55
N CYS A 122 16.63 15.47 4.39
CA CYS A 122 17.43 14.23 4.43
C CYS A 122 18.35 14.10 3.21
N THR A 123 17.92 14.51 2.01
CA THR A 123 18.71 14.39 0.77
C THR A 123 19.66 15.55 0.51
N MET A 124 19.57 16.63 1.30
CA MET A 124 20.31 17.88 1.10
C MET A 124 20.08 18.57 -0.25
N GLU A 125 18.99 18.25 -0.97
CA GLU A 125 18.65 18.89 -2.24
C GLU A 125 18.62 20.43 -2.20
N PRO A 126 18.13 21.08 -1.12
CA PRO A 126 18.13 22.54 -1.00
C PRO A 126 19.52 23.16 -0.74
N GLY A 127 20.59 22.37 -0.64
CA GLY A 127 21.93 22.83 -0.24
C GLY A 127 22.14 22.89 1.27
N PHE A 128 21.13 22.54 2.07
CA PHE A 128 21.20 22.38 3.52
C PHE A 128 20.33 21.19 3.95
N GLY A 129 20.57 20.64 5.14
CA GLY A 129 19.84 19.45 5.60
C GLY A 129 20.34 18.89 6.92
N TYR A 130 19.97 17.64 7.21
CA TYR A 130 20.26 16.98 8.48
C TYR A 130 21.63 16.32 8.57
N LYS A 131 22.37 16.23 7.46
CA LYS A 131 23.73 15.67 7.47
C LYS A 131 24.61 16.48 8.44
N GLU A 132 25.40 15.80 9.26
CA GLU A 132 26.22 16.39 10.33
C GLU A 132 25.43 17.11 11.46
N SER A 133 24.09 17.05 11.47
CA SER A 133 23.30 17.55 12.59
C SER A 133 23.30 16.57 13.76
N THR A 134 23.12 17.08 14.98
CA THR A 134 23.14 16.27 16.21
C THR A 134 21.76 16.22 16.88
N PHE A 135 21.49 15.14 17.61
CA PHE A 135 20.36 15.07 18.53
C PHE A 135 20.70 15.82 19.80
N HIS A 136 20.41 17.12 19.81
CA HIS A 136 20.75 18.02 20.92
C HIS A 136 19.95 17.76 22.21
N ARG A 137 18.83 17.03 22.13
CA ARG A 137 17.96 16.71 23.28
C ARG A 137 17.45 15.28 23.18
N VAL A 138 17.78 14.47 24.19
CA VAL A 138 17.31 13.09 24.32
C VAL A 138 16.78 12.91 25.74
N ILE A 139 15.48 12.64 25.87
CA ILE A 139 14.82 12.36 27.15
C ILE A 139 14.35 10.90 27.11
N PRO A 140 14.90 10.02 27.97
CA PRO A 140 14.40 8.66 28.07
C PRO A 140 12.92 8.64 28.49
N GLN A 141 12.11 7.80 27.85
CA GLN A 141 10.71 7.51 28.22
C GLN A 141 9.72 8.70 28.09
N PHE A 142 9.91 9.58 27.11
CA PHE A 142 8.96 10.66 26.79
C PHE A 142 7.75 10.17 25.97
#